data_AF-A0A427CB73-F1
#
_entry.id   AF-A0A427CB73-F1
#
_cell.length_a   1.000
_cell.length_b   1.000
_cell.length_c   1.000
_cell.angle_alpha   90.00
_cell.angle_beta   90.00
_cell.angle_gamma   90.00
#
_symmetry.space_group_name_H-M   'P 1'
#
loop_
_entity.id
_entity.type
_entity.pdbx_description
1 polymer ?
#
loop_
_entity_poly.entity_id
_entity_poly.type
_entity_poly.pdbx_seq_one_letter_code
_entity_poly.pdbx_strand_id
1 'polypeptide(L)'
;MRSSVHNLMAKALLSAAWVTLFLASGCAASSAHGAGDYFQGKALQLAIASESGDSDTIARLIKEEGVNPDTTFASRDGIPLIAWPLRARSLGGLNALLEAGADPNARESKHMNGEMIHFNNAMVFAAMMDDPRYLALLLKHGGDPNIRNVNNETLLFQAFISGNQWENV
;
A
#
# COMPACT_ATOMS: atom_id res chain seq x y z
N MET A 1 87.39 4.44 -3.40
CA MET A 1 86.93 5.84 -3.17
C MET A 1 85.43 5.81 -2.89
N ARG A 2 85.03 6.35 -1.72
CA ARG A 2 83.69 6.76 -1.21
C ARG A 2 82.52 5.77 -1.35
N SER A 3 81.92 5.18 -0.31
CA SER A 3 81.29 5.70 0.92
C SER A 3 80.12 6.69 0.70
N SER A 4 78.88 6.27 1.00
CA SER A 4 77.80 7.00 1.71
C SER A 4 76.52 6.18 1.56
N VAL A 5 76.18 5.24 2.45
CA VAL A 5 75.41 5.44 3.70
C VAL A 5 74.64 6.76 3.82
N HIS A 6 73.36 6.62 4.19
CA HIS A 6 72.40 7.63 4.68
C HIS A 6 71.72 8.53 3.65
N ASN A 7 70.49 8.16 3.29
CA ASN A 7 69.41 9.12 3.45
C ASN A 7 68.18 8.45 4.06
N LEU A 8 67.84 8.95 5.24
CA LEU A 8 66.81 8.51 6.15
C LEU A 8 65.57 9.36 5.87
N MET A 9 64.40 8.71 5.88
CA MET A 9 63.10 9.27 6.30
C MET A 9 62.34 10.27 5.41
N ALA A 10 61.02 10.05 5.44
CA ALA A 10 59.90 10.99 5.30
C ALA A 10 59.34 11.27 3.90
N LYS A 11 58.24 10.57 3.58
CA LYS A 11 56.90 11.11 3.19
C LYS A 11 56.06 9.91 2.71
N ALA A 12 55.28 9.27 3.57
CA ALA A 12 53.87 9.59 3.80
C ALA A 12 53.07 9.73 2.49
N LEU A 13 52.18 8.77 2.19
CA LEU A 13 50.74 9.00 2.00
C LEU A 13 50.03 7.69 1.62
N LEU A 14 48.92 7.46 2.32
CA LEU A 14 48.01 6.33 2.20
C LEU A 14 47.33 6.30 0.83
N SER A 15 47.01 5.12 0.31
CA SER A 15 45.85 4.97 -0.58
C SER A 15 44.98 3.82 -0.09
N ALA A 16 43.93 4.23 0.63
CA ALA A 16 42.89 3.40 1.17
C ALA A 16 41.84 3.05 0.11
N ALA A 17 41.33 1.82 0.23
CA ALA A 17 40.01 1.31 -0.14
C ALA A 17 39.08 2.22 -0.97
N TRP A 18 38.72 1.75 -2.17
CA TRP A 18 37.46 2.10 -2.82
C TRP A 18 36.50 0.91 -2.69
N VAL A 19 36.04 0.66 -1.48
CA VAL A 19 34.76 -0.05 -1.29
C VAL A 19 33.70 1.04 -1.43
N THR A 20 33.09 1.14 -2.60
CA THR A 20 31.89 1.95 -2.79
C THR A 20 30.77 1.29 -1.98
N LEU A 21 30.68 1.69 -0.70
CA LEU A 21 29.58 1.43 0.18
C LEU A 21 28.32 2.02 -0.49
N PHE A 22 27.48 1.14 -1.03
CA PHE A 22 26.11 1.47 -1.43
C PHE A 22 25.38 1.94 -0.17
N LEU A 23 25.44 3.23 0.12
CA LEU A 23 24.49 3.89 1.02
C LEU A 23 23.20 4.08 0.21
N ALA A 24 22.47 2.98 0.00
CA ALA A 24 21.03 3.08 -0.14
C ALA A 24 20.54 3.49 1.25
N SER A 25 20.53 4.80 1.48
CA SER A 25 19.84 5.42 2.60
C SER A 25 18.41 4.92 2.55
N GLY A 26 18.12 3.90 3.35
CA GLY A 26 16.76 3.48 3.64
C GLY A 26 16.09 4.61 4.40
N CYS A 27 15.68 5.66 3.69
CA CYS A 27 14.55 6.44 4.13
C CYS A 27 13.42 5.42 4.21
N ALA A 28 13.16 4.92 5.42
CA ALA A 28 11.88 4.31 5.70
C ALA A 28 10.86 5.39 5.33
N ALA A 29 10.23 5.22 4.17
CA ALA A 29 9.27 6.18 3.66
C ALA A 29 8.25 6.42 4.78
N SER A 30 8.08 7.67 5.21
CA SER A 30 7.07 7.99 6.22
C SER A 30 5.73 8.08 5.51
N SER A 31 4.70 7.48 6.10
CA SER A 31 3.33 7.64 5.59
C SER A 31 2.90 9.11 5.68
N ALA A 32 2.31 9.63 4.60
CA ALA A 32 1.70 10.95 4.57
C ALA A 32 0.27 10.94 5.16
N HIS A 33 -0.35 9.75 5.27
CA HIS A 33 -1.75 9.56 5.67
C HIS A 33 -1.92 8.73 6.94
N GLY A 34 -0.86 8.55 7.73
CA GLY A 34 -0.92 7.87 9.02
C GLY A 34 -1.04 6.34 8.95
N ALA A 35 -0.56 5.70 7.88
CA ALA A 35 -0.59 4.22 7.72
C ALA A 35 0.05 3.47 8.91
N GLY A 36 1.00 4.11 9.61
CA GLY A 36 1.64 3.54 10.80
C GLY A 36 0.69 3.27 11.97
N ASP A 37 -0.47 3.95 12.01
CA ASP A 37 -1.50 3.71 13.03
C ASP A 37 -2.36 2.46 12.72
N TYR A 38 -2.29 1.97 11.47
CA TYR A 38 -3.16 0.91 10.97
C TYR A 38 -2.39 -0.36 10.59
N PHE A 39 -1.15 -0.22 10.12
CA PHE A 39 -0.32 -1.30 9.59
C PHE A 39 1.08 -1.27 10.19
N GLN A 40 1.73 -2.44 10.21
CA GLN A 40 3.11 -2.61 10.68
C GLN A 40 3.91 -3.52 9.74
N GLY A 41 5.23 -3.49 9.85
CA GLY A 41 6.12 -4.35 9.06
C GLY A 41 5.93 -4.16 7.54
N LYS A 42 5.87 -5.26 6.79
CA LYS A 42 5.71 -5.20 5.32
C LYS A 42 4.34 -4.69 4.86
N ALA A 43 3.29 -4.89 5.67
CA ALA A 43 1.98 -4.31 5.38
C ALA A 43 2.03 -2.78 5.42
N LEU A 44 2.77 -2.20 6.37
CA LEU A 44 3.00 -0.75 6.42
C LEU A 44 3.77 -0.26 5.19
N GLN A 45 4.81 -0.98 4.78
CA GLN A 45 5.57 -0.64 3.57
C GLN A 45 4.67 -0.66 2.32
N LEU A 46 3.78 -1.67 2.21
CA LEU A 46 2.84 -1.78 1.11
C LEU A 46 1.80 -0.65 1.14
N ALA A 47 1.28 -0.31 2.33
CA ALA A 47 0.37 0.82 2.51
C ALA A 47 1.03 2.14 2.07
N ILE A 48 2.26 2.43 2.50
CA ILE A 48 3.00 3.64 2.12
C ILE A 48 3.26 3.69 0.62
N ALA A 49 3.71 2.59 0.01
CA ALA A 49 3.91 2.52 -1.44
C ALA A 49 2.61 2.77 -2.21
N SER A 50 1.48 2.31 -1.67
CA SER A 50 0.15 2.55 -2.24
C SER A 50 -0.33 4.00 -2.05
N GLU A 51 0.20 4.77 -1.09
CA GLU A 51 -0.09 6.21 -0.99
C GLU A 51 0.54 6.97 -2.17
N SER A 52 1.81 6.67 -2.48
CA SER A 52 2.56 7.34 -3.55
C SER A 52 2.34 6.74 -4.95
N GLY A 53 1.69 5.58 -5.05
CA GLY A 53 1.55 4.87 -6.31
C GLY A 53 2.84 4.22 -6.80
N ASP A 54 3.77 3.88 -5.90
CA ASP A 54 5.02 3.20 -6.21
C ASP A 54 4.75 1.73 -6.63
N SER A 55 4.46 1.57 -7.92
CA SER A 55 4.10 0.28 -8.51
C SER A 55 5.20 -0.77 -8.41
N ASP A 56 6.47 -0.36 -8.46
CA ASP A 56 7.61 -1.27 -8.41
C ASP A 56 7.75 -1.86 -7.00
N THR A 57 7.64 -1.01 -5.97
CA THR A 57 7.61 -1.48 -4.57
C THR A 57 6.38 -2.33 -4.29
N ILE A 58 5.20 -1.94 -4.78
CA ILE A 58 3.97 -2.74 -4.63
C ILE A 58 4.15 -4.13 -5.26
N ALA A 59 4.61 -4.20 -6.50
CA ALA A 59 4.80 -5.45 -7.21
C ALA A 59 5.82 -6.35 -6.51
N ARG A 60 6.96 -5.80 -6.08
CA ARG A 60 7.98 -6.53 -5.32
C ARG A 60 7.41 -7.09 -4.01
N LEU A 61 6.73 -6.25 -3.22
CA LEU A 61 6.18 -6.66 -1.92
C LEU A 61 5.16 -7.79 -2.06
N ILE A 62 4.28 -7.73 -3.06
CA ILE A 62 3.25 -8.75 -3.27
C ILE A 62 3.84 -10.02 -3.90
N LYS A 63 4.58 -9.88 -5.01
CA LYS A 63 4.98 -11.02 -5.85
C LYS A 63 6.26 -11.72 -5.39
N GLU A 64 7.22 -10.97 -4.85
CA GLU A 64 8.52 -11.51 -4.44
C GLU A 64 8.58 -11.74 -2.94
N GLU A 65 8.00 -10.83 -2.16
CA GLU A 65 8.07 -10.87 -0.70
C GLU A 65 6.83 -11.50 -0.04
N GLY A 66 5.82 -11.87 -0.82
CA GLY A 66 4.66 -12.65 -0.40
C GLY A 66 3.66 -11.89 0.50
N VAL A 67 3.66 -10.56 0.46
CA VAL A 67 2.67 -9.76 1.21
C VAL A 67 1.31 -9.95 0.55
N ASN A 68 0.36 -10.55 1.26
CA ASN A 68 -1.01 -10.72 0.77
C ASN A 68 -1.88 -9.50 1.14
N PRO A 69 -2.29 -8.66 0.17
CA PRO A 69 -3.12 -7.48 0.44
C PRO A 69 -4.57 -7.85 0.81
N ASP A 70 -5.02 -9.07 0.48
CA ASP A 70 -6.42 -9.50 0.64
C ASP A 70 -6.74 -10.02 2.04
N THR A 71 -5.71 -10.36 2.81
CA THR A 71 -5.83 -10.83 4.19
C THR A 71 -5.27 -9.82 5.20
N THR A 72 -4.76 -8.69 4.71
CA THR A 72 -4.19 -7.63 5.54
C THR A 72 -5.26 -6.57 5.80
N PHE A 73 -5.79 -6.55 7.02
CA PHE A 73 -6.80 -5.60 7.45
C PHE A 73 -6.26 -4.69 8.54
N ALA A 74 -6.66 -3.43 8.51
CA ALA A 74 -6.31 -2.47 9.54
C ALA A 74 -6.91 -2.87 10.90
N SER A 75 -6.08 -2.86 11.94
CA SER A 75 -6.37 -3.45 13.26
C SER A 75 -7.61 -2.91 13.97
N ARG A 76 -8.02 -1.66 13.70
CA ARG A 76 -9.12 -1.00 14.42
C ARG A 76 -10.46 -1.06 13.68
N ASP A 77 -10.43 -0.94 12.36
CA ASP A 77 -11.63 -0.64 11.58
C ASP A 77 -11.90 -1.70 10.48
N GLY A 78 -11.09 -2.76 10.40
CA GLY A 78 -11.26 -3.83 9.41
C GLY A 78 -11.02 -3.38 7.96
N ILE A 79 -10.42 -2.21 7.75
CA ILE A 79 -10.17 -1.64 6.41
C ILE A 79 -9.21 -2.58 5.66
N PRO A 80 -9.63 -3.17 4.52
CA PRO A 80 -8.72 -3.94 3.68
C PRO A 80 -7.57 -3.08 3.18
N LEU A 81 -6.37 -3.63 3.08
CA LEU A 81 -5.20 -2.88 2.58
C LEU A 81 -5.49 -2.24 1.21
N ILE A 82 -6.24 -2.93 0.34
CA ILE A 82 -6.65 -2.42 -0.97
C ILE A 82 -7.56 -1.18 -0.90
N ALA A 83 -8.22 -0.93 0.24
CA ALA A 83 -8.98 0.28 0.49
C ALA A 83 -8.11 1.46 1.00
N TRP A 84 -6.84 1.23 1.37
CA TRP A 84 -5.95 2.29 1.85
C TRP A 84 -5.72 3.43 0.83
N PRO A 85 -5.48 3.15 -0.47
CA PRO A 85 -5.32 4.21 -1.46
C PRO A 85 -6.55 5.10 -1.63
N LEU A 86 -7.75 4.63 -1.29
CA LEU A 86 -8.97 5.44 -1.34
C LEU A 86 -8.90 6.54 -0.27
N ARG A 87 -8.48 6.18 0.96
CA ARG A 87 -8.24 7.14 2.05
C ARG A 87 -7.13 8.13 1.68
N ALA A 88 -6.07 7.65 1.04
CA ALA A 88 -4.95 8.49 0.59
C ALA A 88 -5.25 9.26 -0.71
N ARG A 89 -6.44 9.09 -1.30
CA ARG A 89 -6.82 9.64 -2.61
C ARG A 89 -5.76 9.38 -3.70
N SER A 90 -5.23 8.16 -3.70
CA SER A 90 -4.23 7.68 -4.67
C SER A 90 -4.84 6.68 -5.66
N LEU A 91 -5.31 7.18 -6.80
CA LEU A 91 -5.86 6.33 -7.86
C LEU A 91 -4.76 5.45 -8.47
N GLY A 92 -3.54 5.99 -8.60
CA GLY A 92 -2.37 5.24 -9.06
C GLY A 92 -1.99 4.10 -8.12
N GLY A 93 -2.07 4.33 -6.81
CA GLY A 93 -1.87 3.30 -5.79
C GLY A 93 -2.90 2.18 -5.84
N LEU A 94 -4.18 2.53 -5.99
CA LEU A 94 -5.23 1.53 -6.18
C LEU A 94 -4.96 0.70 -7.45
N ASN A 95 -4.67 1.36 -8.57
CA ASN A 95 -4.37 0.69 -9.83
C ASN A 95 -3.18 -0.27 -9.68
N ALA A 96 -2.10 0.17 -9.04
CA ALA A 96 -0.92 -0.65 -8.85
C ALA A 96 -1.18 -1.90 -7.98
N LEU A 97 -2.00 -1.80 -6.93
CA LEU A 97 -2.41 -2.96 -6.13
C LEU A 97 -3.22 -3.95 -6.96
N LEU A 98 -4.18 -3.45 -7.76
CA LEU A 98 -5.02 -4.28 -8.62
C LEU A 98 -4.21 -4.98 -9.73
N GLU A 99 -3.28 -4.26 -10.38
CA GLU A 99 -2.35 -4.82 -11.38
C GLU A 99 -1.35 -5.83 -10.76
N ALA A 100 -1.10 -5.71 -9.45
CA ALA A 100 -0.33 -6.69 -8.70
C ALA A 100 -1.15 -7.92 -8.27
N GLY A 101 -2.47 -7.92 -8.52
CA GLY A 101 -3.36 -9.06 -8.28
C GLY A 101 -4.18 -8.99 -7.00
N ALA A 102 -4.26 -7.83 -6.33
CA ALA A 102 -5.14 -7.66 -5.17
C ALA A 102 -6.62 -7.82 -5.56
N ASP A 103 -7.40 -8.51 -4.74
CA ASP A 103 -8.82 -8.76 -4.99
C ASP A 103 -9.67 -7.52 -4.62
N PRO A 104 -10.39 -6.90 -5.57
CA PRO A 104 -11.29 -5.78 -5.27
C PRO A 104 -12.42 -6.15 -4.28
N ASN A 105 -12.71 -7.43 -4.10
CA ASN A 105 -13.75 -7.93 -3.20
C ASN A 105 -13.23 -8.30 -1.80
N ALA A 106 -11.92 -8.23 -1.56
CA ALA A 106 -11.29 -8.60 -0.30
C ALA A 106 -11.94 -7.86 0.87
N ARG A 107 -12.38 -8.63 1.88
CA ARG A 107 -13.10 -8.09 3.05
C ARG A 107 -12.91 -8.95 4.28
N GLU A 108 -12.92 -8.32 5.44
CA GLU A 108 -12.97 -9.05 6.70
C GLU A 108 -14.40 -9.61 6.92
N SER A 109 -14.51 -10.82 7.47
CA SER A 109 -15.79 -11.40 7.88
C SER A 109 -15.63 -12.09 9.23
N LYS A 110 -16.58 -11.87 10.15
CA LYS A 110 -16.53 -12.41 11.52
C LYS A 110 -17.88 -13.00 11.90
N HIS A 111 -17.86 -14.09 12.66
CA HIS A 111 -19.07 -14.58 13.31
C HIS A 111 -19.32 -13.78 14.58
N MET A 112 -20.49 -13.14 14.68
CA MET A 112 -20.93 -12.39 15.86
C MET A 112 -22.37 -12.77 16.18
N ASN A 113 -22.65 -13.13 17.42
CA ASN A 113 -23.99 -13.53 17.88
C ASN A 113 -24.67 -14.64 17.03
N GLY A 114 -23.88 -15.54 16.44
CA GLY A 114 -24.39 -16.63 15.58
C GLY A 114 -24.60 -16.26 14.12
N GLU A 115 -24.33 -15.01 13.72
CA GLU A 115 -24.45 -14.54 12.35
C GLU A 115 -23.07 -14.21 11.75
N MET A 116 -22.92 -14.41 10.44
CA MET A 116 -21.73 -13.99 9.72
C MET A 116 -21.86 -12.52 9.33
N ILE A 117 -21.00 -11.68 9.89
CA ILE A 117 -20.93 -10.26 9.60
C ILE A 117 -19.84 -10.01 8.57
N HIS A 118 -20.18 -9.29 7.50
CA HIS A 118 -19.27 -8.85 6.47
C HIS A 118 -18.93 -7.37 6.68
N PHE A 119 -17.65 -7.05 6.88
CA PHE A 119 -17.22 -5.67 7.01
C PHE A 119 -17.12 -5.00 5.63
N ASN A 120 -17.17 -3.67 5.62
CA ASN A 120 -17.06 -2.88 4.40
C ASN A 120 -15.72 -3.15 3.69
N ASN A 121 -15.77 -3.24 2.37
CA ASN A 121 -14.59 -3.41 1.52
C ASN A 121 -14.34 -2.17 0.65
N ALA A 122 -13.32 -2.24 -0.22
CA ALA A 122 -12.99 -1.15 -1.12
C ALA A 122 -14.15 -0.73 -2.03
N MET A 123 -14.99 -1.68 -2.48
CA MET A 123 -16.18 -1.38 -3.30
C MET A 123 -17.17 -0.47 -2.56
N VAL A 124 -17.46 -0.78 -1.29
CA VAL A 124 -18.35 0.03 -0.45
C VAL A 124 -17.80 1.43 -0.25
N PHE A 125 -16.51 1.55 0.09
CA PHE A 125 -15.89 2.85 0.28
C PHE A 125 -15.86 3.67 -1.02
N ALA A 126 -15.51 3.05 -2.15
CA ALA A 126 -15.46 3.73 -3.44
C ALA A 126 -16.83 4.22 -3.91
N ALA A 127 -17.91 3.48 -3.64
CA ALA A 127 -19.28 3.91 -3.94
C ALA A 127 -19.67 5.22 -3.26
N MET A 128 -19.05 5.53 -2.11
CA MET A 128 -19.32 6.72 -1.31
C MET A 128 -18.42 7.91 -1.67
N MET A 129 -17.40 7.72 -2.52
CA MET A 129 -16.44 8.78 -2.89
C MET A 129 -17.03 9.75 -3.90
N ASP A 130 -16.46 10.95 -3.98
CA ASP A 130 -16.77 11.96 -4.99
C ASP A 130 -16.12 11.68 -6.35
N ASP A 131 -15.06 10.87 -6.39
CA ASP A 131 -14.35 10.51 -7.61
C ASP A 131 -14.79 9.12 -8.12
N PRO A 132 -15.62 9.04 -9.18
CA PRO A 132 -16.17 7.77 -9.68
C PRO A 132 -15.11 6.83 -10.24
N ARG A 133 -13.90 7.35 -10.53
CA ARG A 133 -12.82 6.54 -11.11
C ARG A 133 -12.37 5.42 -10.18
N TYR A 134 -12.53 5.57 -8.86
CA TYR A 134 -12.19 4.51 -7.91
C TYR A 134 -13.10 3.30 -8.05
N LEU A 135 -14.42 3.50 -8.05
CA LEU A 135 -15.36 2.40 -8.20
C LEU A 135 -15.28 1.79 -9.61
N ALA A 136 -15.18 2.63 -10.64
CA ALA A 136 -14.96 2.17 -12.01
C ALA A 136 -13.71 1.30 -12.16
N LEU A 137 -12.62 1.67 -11.48
CA LEU A 137 -11.37 0.90 -11.51
C LEU A 137 -11.50 -0.44 -10.78
N LEU A 138 -12.11 -0.48 -9.59
CA LEU A 138 -12.35 -1.74 -8.88
C LEU A 138 -13.25 -2.69 -9.71
N LEU A 139 -14.32 -2.16 -10.31
CA LEU A 139 -15.23 -2.92 -11.19
C LEU A 139 -14.48 -3.48 -12.41
N LYS A 140 -13.62 -2.66 -13.05
CA LYS A 140 -12.79 -3.08 -14.18
C LYS A 140 -11.90 -4.29 -13.84
N HIS A 141 -11.47 -4.41 -12.59
CA HIS A 141 -10.65 -5.52 -12.10
C HIS A 141 -11.46 -6.66 -11.45
N GLY A 142 -12.78 -6.73 -11.71
CA GLY A 142 -13.61 -7.84 -11.25
C GLY A 142 -14.31 -7.62 -9.91
N GLY A 143 -14.41 -6.37 -9.45
CA GLY A 143 -15.26 -6.01 -8.31
C GLY A 143 -16.71 -6.40 -8.55
N ASP A 144 -17.35 -7.02 -7.56
CA ASP A 144 -18.75 -7.42 -7.63
C ASP A 144 -19.67 -6.21 -7.34
N PRO A 145 -20.49 -5.76 -8.30
CA PRO A 145 -21.40 -4.62 -8.09
C PRO A 145 -22.53 -4.94 -7.09
N ASN A 146 -22.73 -6.22 -6.74
CA ASN A 146 -23.75 -6.65 -5.78
C ASN A 146 -23.26 -6.70 -4.34
N ILE A 147 -22.01 -6.28 -4.08
CA ILE A 147 -21.49 -6.15 -2.72
C ILE A 147 -22.42 -5.27 -1.88
N ARG A 148 -22.60 -5.70 -0.63
CA ARG A 148 -23.39 -4.96 0.36
C ARG A 148 -22.48 -4.52 1.50
N ASN A 149 -22.82 -3.39 2.10
CA ASN A 149 -22.14 -2.92 3.31
C ASN A 149 -22.51 -3.80 4.53
N VAL A 150 -21.94 -3.47 5.68
CA VAL A 150 -22.21 -4.18 6.95
C VAL A 150 -23.69 -4.19 7.38
N ASN A 151 -24.48 -3.22 6.92
CA ASN A 151 -25.92 -3.13 7.18
C ASN A 151 -26.77 -3.83 6.11
N ASN A 152 -26.14 -4.62 5.23
CA ASN A 152 -26.77 -5.31 4.10
C ASN A 152 -27.38 -4.34 3.05
N GLU A 153 -26.85 -3.13 2.95
CA GLU A 153 -27.29 -2.10 1.99
C GLU A 153 -26.48 -2.17 0.70
N THR A 154 -27.10 -1.86 -0.44
CA THR A 154 -26.44 -1.90 -1.76
C THR A 154 -25.46 -0.75 -1.95
N LEU A 155 -24.48 -0.93 -2.86
CA LEU A 155 -23.60 0.16 -3.30
C LEU A 155 -24.42 1.36 -3.80
N LEU A 156 -25.48 1.12 -4.57
CA LEU A 156 -26.38 2.16 -5.07
C LEU A 156 -27.00 3.00 -3.94
N PHE A 157 -27.46 2.34 -2.87
CA PHE A 157 -28.02 3.04 -1.72
C PHE A 157 -26.95 3.89 -1.01
N GLN A 158 -25.74 3.34 -0.82
CA GLN A 158 -24.63 4.09 -0.22
C GLN A 158 -24.24 5.32 -1.03
N ALA A 159 -24.14 5.18 -2.35
CA ALA A 159 -23.83 6.28 -3.26
C ALA A 159 -24.88 7.40 -3.17
N PHE A 160 -26.17 7.03 -3.13
CA PHE A 160 -27.26 7.99 -3.00
C PHE A 160 -27.18 8.80 -1.70
N ILE A 161 -27.06 8.13 -0.55
CA ILE A 161 -27.05 8.81 0.76
C ILE A 161 -25.75 9.56 1.05
N SER A 162 -24.66 9.27 0.31
CA SER A 162 -23.34 9.92 0.44
C SER A 162 -23.21 11.20 -0.40
N GLY A 163 -24.32 11.90 -0.64
CA GLY A 163 -24.33 13.13 -1.43
C GLY A 163 -24.60 12.92 -2.90
N ASN A 164 -25.45 11.95 -3.25
CA ASN A 164 -25.98 11.77 -4.61
C ASN A 164 -24.91 11.35 -5.62
N GLN A 165 -24.04 10.41 -5.25
CA GLN A 165 -22.90 9.94 -6.05
C GLN A 165 -23.30 8.94 -7.16
N TRP A 166 -24.41 9.18 -7.88
CA TRP A 166 -24.94 8.24 -8.88
C TRP A 166 -23.96 7.92 -10.01
N GLU A 167 -22.99 8.81 -10.28
CA GLU A 167 -21.95 8.56 -11.29
C GLU A 167 -21.02 7.39 -10.92
N ASN A 168 -21.06 6.94 -9.65
CA ASN A 168 -20.24 5.84 -9.19
C ASN A 168 -20.82 4.46 -9.52
N VAL A 169 -22.15 4.32 -9.66
CA VAL A 169 -22.90 3.05 -9.55
C VAL A 169 -23.89 2.81 -10.68
#